data_AF-A0A3B8JPV1-F1
#
_entry.id   AF-A0A3B8JPV1-F1
#
_cell.length_a   1.000
_cell.length_b   1.000
_cell.length_c   1.000
_cell.angle_alpha   90.00
_cell.angle_beta   90.00
_cell.angle_gamma   90.00
#
_symmetry.space_group_name_H-M   'P 1'
#
loop_
_entity.id
_entity.type
_entity.pdbx_description
1 polymer ?
#
loop_
_entity_poly.entity_id
_entity_poly.type
_entity_poly.pdbx_seq_one_letter_code
_entity_poly.pdbx_strand_id
1 'polypeptide(L)'
;MPSQTFIVRAHARTIHTRPVTFVCAKCQQMTTRECYPGTPPKYCLKCAPKKKKTTQQHKPERGMFHATHYLVDSNGKKTEICLEKAPESGWFFVRTALDWFSGESIIQYHNKKGLQSQGVTMEGYSLEPMKGG
;
A
#
# COMPACT_ATOMS: atom_id res chain seq x y z
N MET A 1 25.97 6.15 -17.61
CA MET A 1 26.35 4.84 -17.04
C MET A 1 25.18 3.88 -17.22
N PRO A 2 25.30 2.78 -17.97
CA PRO A 2 24.21 1.82 -18.11
C PRO A 2 24.03 1.04 -16.79
N SER A 3 22.79 0.92 -16.31
CA SER A 3 22.44 0.13 -15.12
C SER A 3 22.40 -1.36 -15.45
N GLN A 4 23.17 -2.14 -14.70
CA GLN A 4 23.30 -3.58 -14.91
C GLN A 4 22.32 -4.31 -13.97
N THR A 5 21.41 -5.12 -14.53
CA THR A 5 20.44 -5.91 -13.77
C THR A 5 20.94 -7.33 -13.59
N PHE A 6 20.86 -7.84 -12.35
CA PHE A 6 21.27 -9.19 -12.00
C PHE A 6 20.09 -10.00 -11.47
N ILE A 7 19.97 -11.23 -11.96
CA ILE A 7 19.00 -12.20 -11.44
C ILE A 7 19.69 -13.00 -10.34
N VAL A 8 19.33 -12.74 -9.08
CA VAL A 8 19.84 -13.47 -7.92
C VAL A 8 18.88 -14.59 -7.51
N ARG A 9 19.44 -15.76 -7.20
CA ARG A 9 18.70 -16.89 -6.65
C ARG A 9 18.35 -16.63 -5.19
N ALA A 10 17.07 -16.77 -4.82
CA ALA A 10 16.65 -16.65 -3.44
C ALA A 10 17.28 -17.77 -2.58
N HIS A 11 17.87 -17.40 -1.45
CA HIS A 11 18.36 -18.35 -0.46
C HIS A 11 17.20 -18.87 0.40
N ALA A 12 16.97 -20.18 0.39
CA ALA A 12 15.98 -20.85 1.22
C ALA A 12 16.65 -21.65 2.33
N ARG A 13 16.12 -21.55 3.56
CA ARG A 13 16.55 -22.38 4.69
C ARG A 13 15.34 -22.93 5.44
N THR A 14 15.43 -24.18 5.86
CA THR A 14 14.46 -24.80 6.77
C THR A 14 14.87 -24.51 8.21
N ILE A 15 13.93 -24.06 9.04
CA ILE A 15 14.17 -23.82 10.47
C ILE A 15 13.47 -24.96 11.22
N HIS A 16 14.20 -25.69 12.05
CA HIS A 16 13.64 -26.77 12.87
C HIS A 16 13.19 -26.24 14.24
N THR A 17 12.13 -26.82 14.80
CA THR A 17 11.73 -26.57 16.19
C THR A 17 12.53 -27.45 17.14
N ARG A 18 12.61 -27.03 18.41
CA ARG A 18 13.15 -27.83 19.51
C ARG A 18 12.24 -27.72 20.74
N PRO A 19 12.20 -28.75 21.61
CA PRO A 19 11.50 -28.66 22.87
C PRO A 19 12.20 -27.66 23.80
N VAL A 20 11.45 -26.73 24.36
CA VAL A 20 11.93 -25.78 25.36
C VAL A 20 11.07 -25.90 26.62
N THR A 21 11.70 -26.20 27.76
CA THR A 21 11.12 -26.19 29.10
C THR A 21 11.25 -24.82 29.73
N PHE A 22 10.15 -24.22 30.19
CA PHE A 22 10.15 -22.90 30.83
C PHE A 22 9.04 -22.80 31.88
N VAL A 23 9.13 -21.80 32.76
CA VAL A 23 8.11 -21.49 33.78
C VAL A 23 7.23 -20.35 33.27
N CYS A 24 5.92 -20.54 33.27
CA CYS A 24 4.99 -19.51 32.81
C CYS A 24 4.91 -18.34 33.81
N ALA A 25 5.12 -17.10 33.36
CA ALA A 25 5.05 -15.93 34.22
C ALA A 25 3.64 -15.63 34.81
N LYS A 26 2.57 -16.28 34.33
CA LYS A 26 1.19 -16.05 34.79
C LYS A 26 0.70 -17.14 35.75
N CYS A 27 0.79 -18.41 35.35
CA CYS A 27 0.34 -19.54 36.18
C CYS A 27 1.46 -20.22 36.97
N GLN A 28 2.72 -19.81 36.77
CA GLN A 28 3.91 -20.35 37.45
C GLN A 28 4.13 -21.86 37.26
N GLN A 29 3.39 -22.48 36.34
CA GLN A 29 3.56 -23.89 35.99
C GLN A 29 4.72 -24.06 35.01
N MET A 30 5.49 -25.14 35.22
CA MET A 30 6.52 -25.57 34.28
C MET A 30 5.85 -26.16 33.03
N THR A 31 6.27 -25.75 31.84
CA THR A 31 5.69 -26.19 30.57
C THR A 31 6.81 -26.48 29.56
N THR A 32 6.66 -27.57 28.82
CA THR A 32 7.54 -27.92 27.69
C THR A 32 6.81 -27.68 26.38
N ARG A 33 7.42 -26.99 25.42
CA ARG A 33 6.83 -26.79 24.09
C ARG A 33 7.87 -26.71 22.98
N GLU A 34 7.51 -27.24 21.82
CA GLU A 34 8.20 -26.99 20.56
C GLU A 34 8.24 -25.49 20.22
N CYS A 35 9.45 -24.97 20.08
CA CYS A 35 9.72 -23.58 19.73
C CYS A 35 10.83 -23.51 18.68
N TYR A 36 10.73 -22.54 17.76
CA TYR A 36 11.86 -22.20 16.90
C TYR A 36 13.03 -21.63 17.71
N PRO A 37 14.26 -21.67 17.18
CA PRO A 37 15.41 -21.09 17.84
C PRO A 37 15.16 -19.62 18.20
N GLY A 38 15.45 -19.25 19.44
CA GLY A 38 15.17 -17.92 19.96
C GLY A 38 14.99 -17.92 21.48
N THR A 39 14.47 -16.81 21.99
CA THR A 39 14.18 -16.63 23.41
C THR A 39 13.02 -17.53 23.86
N PRO A 40 13.08 -18.11 25.08
CA PRO A 40 11.99 -18.92 25.61
C PRO A 40 10.69 -18.11 25.70
N PRO A 41 9.52 -18.73 25.45
CA PRO A 41 8.25 -18.04 25.61
C PRO A 41 8.02 -17.60 27.06
N LYS A 42 7.39 -16.44 27.25
CA LYS A 42 7.05 -15.91 28.58
C LYS A 42 5.82 -16.59 29.21
N TYR A 43 4.90 -17.08 28.39
CA TYR A 43 3.62 -17.64 28.83
C TYR A 43 3.35 -18.98 28.16
N CYS A 44 2.67 -19.89 28.88
CA CYS A 44 2.16 -21.13 28.30
C CYS A 44 1.03 -20.84 27.30
N LEU A 45 0.65 -21.82 26.47
CA LEU A 45 -0.39 -21.67 25.44
C LEU A 45 -1.75 -21.22 26.01
N LYS A 46 -2.07 -21.60 27.25
CA LYS A 46 -3.32 -21.22 27.92
C LYS A 46 -3.30 -19.78 28.44
N CYS A 47 -2.12 -19.31 28.86
CA CYS A 47 -1.94 -17.98 29.46
C CYS A 47 -1.49 -16.92 28.47
N ALA A 48 -1.03 -17.31 27.27
CA ALA A 48 -0.60 -16.40 26.24
C ALA A 48 -1.74 -15.43 25.88
N PRO A 49 -1.47 -14.11 25.84
CA PRO A 49 -2.48 -13.14 25.45
C PRO A 49 -2.90 -13.46 24.01
N LYS A 50 -4.20 -13.69 23.81
CA LYS A 50 -4.76 -13.76 22.45
C LYS A 50 -4.50 -12.40 21.83
N LYS A 51 -3.65 -12.33 20.80
CA LYS A 51 -3.50 -11.12 20.00
C LYS A 51 -4.93 -10.73 19.59
N LYS A 52 -5.37 -9.53 19.98
CA LYS A 52 -6.57 -8.96 19.36
C LYS A 52 -6.28 -9.03 17.87
N LYS A 53 -7.13 -9.73 17.11
CA LYS A 53 -7.08 -9.64 15.66
C LYS A 53 -7.33 -8.17 15.39
N THR A 54 -6.26 -7.40 15.20
CA THR A 54 -6.42 -6.11 14.55
C THR A 54 -6.96 -6.51 13.20
N THR A 55 -8.25 -6.26 12.99
CA THR A 55 -8.81 -6.17 11.66
C THR A 55 -8.06 -5.00 11.04
N GLN A 56 -6.83 -5.26 10.56
CA GLN A 56 -6.34 -4.54 9.42
C GLN A 56 -7.39 -4.87 8.39
N GLN A 57 -8.36 -3.95 8.27
CA GLN A 57 -9.28 -3.96 7.16
C GLN A 57 -8.36 -4.03 5.96
N HIS A 58 -8.30 -5.20 5.33
CA HIS A 58 -7.75 -5.33 4.00
C HIS A 58 -8.54 -4.30 3.22
N LYS A 59 -7.93 -3.15 2.94
CA LYS A 59 -8.53 -2.18 2.05
C LYS A 59 -8.72 -2.99 0.76
N PRO A 60 -9.95 -3.20 0.28
CA PRO A 60 -10.16 -4.04 -0.88
C PRO A 60 -9.22 -3.54 -1.97
N GLU A 61 -8.55 -4.48 -2.64
CA GLU A 61 -7.66 -4.14 -3.75
C GLU A 61 -8.45 -3.19 -4.65
N ARG A 62 -7.93 -1.98 -4.86
CA ARG A 62 -8.54 -1.02 -5.79
C ARG A 62 -8.65 -1.80 -7.09
N GLY A 63 -9.87 -2.00 -7.59
CA GLY A 63 -10.14 -2.85 -8.75
C GLY A 63 -9.40 -2.37 -10.01
N MET A 64 -9.80 -2.83 -11.19
CA MET A 64 -9.13 -2.39 -12.42
C MET A 64 -9.21 -0.85 -12.57
N PHE A 65 -8.13 -0.24 -13.05
CA PHE A 65 -8.11 1.19 -13.35
C PHE A 65 -9.06 1.49 -14.52
N HIS A 66 -9.99 2.42 -14.32
CA HIS A 66 -10.91 2.90 -15.35
C HIS A 66 -10.68 4.38 -15.60
N ALA A 67 -10.10 4.68 -16.76
CA ALA A 67 -9.80 6.05 -17.14
C ALA A 67 -11.08 6.81 -17.53
N THR A 68 -11.19 8.06 -17.09
CA THR A 68 -12.35 8.94 -17.36
C THR A 68 -11.96 10.19 -18.15
N HIS A 69 -10.68 10.59 -18.09
CA HIS A 69 -10.18 11.81 -18.71
C HIS A 69 -8.78 11.57 -19.28
N TYR A 70 -8.36 12.44 -20.18
CA TYR A 70 -6.97 12.60 -20.61
C TYR A 70 -6.37 13.82 -19.93
N LEU A 71 -5.20 13.65 -19.32
CA LEU A 71 -4.30 14.74 -18.98
C LEU A 71 -3.42 15.00 -20.20
N VAL A 72 -3.58 16.16 -20.81
CA VAL A 72 -2.84 16.58 -22.01
C VAL A 72 -1.72 17.51 -21.59
N ASP A 73 -0.48 17.19 -22.00
CA ASP A 73 0.68 18.05 -21.76
C ASP A 73 0.84 19.14 -22.84
N SER A 74 1.85 19.99 -22.67
CA SER A 74 2.16 21.09 -23.60
C SER A 74 2.60 20.61 -24.99
N ASN A 75 3.05 19.36 -25.10
CA ASN A 75 3.43 18.71 -26.37
C ASN A 75 2.24 17.99 -27.02
N GLY A 76 1.05 18.05 -26.43
CA GLY A 76 -0.15 17.35 -26.89
C GLY A 76 -0.19 15.85 -26.55
N LYS A 77 0.74 15.35 -25.73
CA LYS A 77 0.75 13.97 -25.26
C LYS A 77 -0.40 13.76 -24.30
N LYS A 78 -1.23 12.75 -24.57
CA LYS A 78 -2.38 12.40 -23.74
C LYS A 78 -2.02 11.28 -22.78
N THR A 79 -2.29 11.48 -21.50
CA THR A 79 -2.12 10.48 -20.45
C THR A 79 -3.49 10.12 -19.89
N GLU A 80 -3.80 8.83 -19.85
CA GLU A 80 -5.06 8.33 -19.29
C GLU A 80 -5.10 8.52 -17.76
N ILE A 81 -6.16 9.17 -17.28
CA ILE A 81 -6.35 9.46 -15.87
C ILE A 81 -7.78 9.18 -15.41
N CYS A 82 -7.94 9.00 -14.10
CA CYS A 82 -9.23 8.94 -13.42
C CYS A 82 -9.35 10.09 -12.41
N LEU A 83 -10.48 10.79 -12.43
CA LEU A 83 -10.81 11.80 -11.42
C LEU A 83 -11.54 11.14 -10.23
N GLU A 84 -10.86 11.07 -9.10
CA GLU A 84 -11.41 10.55 -7.85
C GLU A 84 -11.78 11.73 -6.93
N LYS A 85 -12.96 11.75 -6.33
CA LYS A 85 -13.37 12.85 -5.43
C LYS A 85 -12.41 12.92 -4.23
N ALA A 86 -11.82 14.10 -4.01
CA ALA A 86 -11.02 14.36 -2.82
C ALA A 86 -11.93 14.62 -1.60
N PRO A 87 -11.42 14.48 -0.36
CA PRO A 87 -12.18 14.85 0.84
C PRO A 87 -12.51 16.34 0.90
N GLU A 88 -11.74 17.19 0.21
CA GLU A 88 -11.99 18.62 0.11
C GLU A 88 -13.08 18.91 -0.94
N SER A 89 -13.98 19.85 -0.63
CA SER A 89 -15.10 20.18 -1.51
C SER A 89 -14.61 20.80 -2.83
N GLY A 90 -15.08 20.23 -3.94
CA GLY A 90 -14.76 20.71 -5.30
C GLY A 90 -13.40 20.24 -5.84
N TRP A 91 -12.63 19.50 -5.05
CA TRP A 91 -11.36 18.92 -5.46
C TRP A 91 -11.49 17.47 -5.92
N PHE A 92 -10.67 17.12 -6.89
CA PHE A 92 -10.52 15.77 -7.43
C PHE A 92 -9.04 15.39 -7.40
N PHE A 93 -8.73 14.18 -6.97
CA PHE A 93 -7.43 13.58 -7.22
C PHE A 93 -7.36 13.16 -8.69
N VAL A 94 -6.28 13.55 -9.35
CA VAL A 94 -5.95 13.09 -10.70
C VAL A 94 -5.11 11.83 -10.55
N ARG A 95 -5.68 10.67 -10.86
CA ARG A 95 -5.03 9.37 -10.73
C ARG A 95 -4.60 8.86 -12.09
N THR A 96 -3.31 8.67 -12.32
CA THR A 96 -2.84 7.82 -13.42
C THR A 96 -3.03 6.35 -13.07
N ALA A 97 -2.85 5.46 -14.06
CA ALA A 97 -2.80 4.01 -13.80
C ALA A 97 -1.74 3.66 -12.75
N LEU A 98 -0.60 4.36 -12.72
CA LEU A 98 0.46 4.14 -11.74
C LEU A 98 0.03 4.54 -10.32
N ASP A 99 -0.60 5.71 -10.19
CA ASP A 99 -1.12 6.26 -8.93
C ASP A 99 -2.25 5.41 -8.33
N TRP A 100 -3.00 4.73 -9.21
CA TRP A 100 -4.07 3.85 -8.83
C TRP A 100 -3.56 2.66 -8.00
N PHE A 101 -2.46 2.05 -8.44
CA PHE A 101 -1.81 0.92 -7.76
C PHE A 101 -0.90 1.35 -6.60
N SER A 102 -0.26 2.52 -6.68
CA SER A 102 0.62 3.01 -5.60
C SER A 102 -0.13 3.56 -4.39
N GLY A 103 -1.38 4.01 -4.55
CA GLY A 103 -2.16 4.60 -3.46
C GLY A 103 -2.06 6.12 -3.37
N GLU A 104 -1.04 6.72 -3.99
CA GLU A 104 -0.67 8.13 -3.84
C GLU A 104 -0.93 8.89 -5.13
N SER A 105 -1.42 10.13 -5.03
CA SER A 105 -1.54 11.05 -6.16
C SER A 105 -1.12 12.42 -5.68
N ILE A 106 -0.17 13.00 -6.40
CA ILE A 106 0.38 14.32 -6.11
C ILE A 106 -0.35 15.44 -6.87
N ILE A 107 -1.20 15.07 -7.84
CA ILE A 107 -1.92 16.00 -8.71
C ILE A 107 -3.39 16.07 -8.28
N GLN A 108 -3.88 17.29 -8.15
CA GLN A 108 -5.26 17.61 -7.83
C GLN A 108 -5.85 18.54 -8.89
N TYR A 109 -7.15 18.42 -9.10
CA TYR A 109 -7.90 19.25 -10.01
C TYR A 109 -9.08 19.87 -9.27
N HIS A 110 -9.33 21.16 -9.51
CA HIS A 110 -10.51 21.85 -9.02
C HIS A 110 -11.14 22.68 -10.13
N ASN A 111 -12.46 22.58 -10.29
CA ASN A 111 -13.20 23.18 -11.40
C ASN A 111 -12.97 24.69 -11.58
N LYS A 112 -12.66 25.42 -10.50
CA LYS A 112 -12.36 26.87 -10.55
C LYS A 112 -10.88 27.23 -10.45
N LYS A 113 -10.04 26.34 -9.88
CA LYS A 113 -8.63 26.65 -9.57
C LYS A 113 -7.66 25.98 -10.54
N GLY A 114 -8.15 25.06 -11.38
CA GLY A 114 -7.34 24.32 -12.34
C GLY A 114 -6.59 23.15 -11.71
N LEU A 115 -5.55 22.71 -12.41
CA LEU A 115 -4.66 21.62 -11.99
C LEU A 115 -3.57 22.14 -11.04
N GLN A 116 -3.33 21.40 -9.96
CA GLN A 116 -2.27 21.68 -9.00
C GLN A 116 -1.49 20.42 -8.68
N SER A 117 -0.17 20.54 -8.53
CA SER A 117 0.70 19.49 -8.01
C SER A 117 1.33 19.98 -6.71
N GLN A 118 1.09 19.27 -5.60
CA GLN A 118 1.59 19.66 -4.27
C GLN A 118 1.31 21.13 -3.89
N GLY A 119 0.16 21.67 -4.33
CA GLY A 119 -0.24 23.07 -4.08
C GLY A 119 0.29 24.10 -5.07
N VAL A 120 1.10 23.70 -6.06
CA VAL A 120 1.59 24.58 -7.14
C VAL A 120 0.73 24.39 -8.38
N THR A 121 0.23 25.48 -8.96
CA THR A 121 -0.56 25.44 -10.22
C THR A 121 0.29 24.88 -11.36
N MET A 122 -0.27 23.92 -12.09
CA MET A 122 0.39 23.32 -13.25
C MET A 122 0.06 24.11 -14.52
N GLU A 123 1.07 24.68 -15.16
CA GLU A 123 0.93 25.37 -16.45
C GLU A 123 1.19 24.42 -17.62
N GLY A 124 0.49 24.62 -18.74
CA GLY A 124 0.67 23.79 -19.94
C GLY A 124 0.04 22.40 -19.87
N TYR A 125 -0.75 22.11 -18.84
CA TYR A 125 -1.54 20.88 -18.74
C TYR A 125 -3.03 21.19 -18.80
N SER A 126 -3.79 20.37 -19.52
CA SER A 126 -5.24 20.46 -19.60
C SER A 126 -5.91 19.11 -19.37
N LEU A 127 -7.17 19.14 -18.93
CA LEU A 127 -7.99 17.96 -18.80
C LEU A 127 -9.00 17.90 -19.93
N GLU A 128 -8.98 16.81 -20.68
CA GLU A 128 -9.99 16.51 -21.68
C GLU A 128 -10.83 15.31 -21.22
N PRO A 129 -12.17 15.38 -21.22
CA PRO A 129 -12.98 14.20 -20.93
C PRO A 129 -12.74 13.15 -22.01
N MET A 130 -12.59 11.89 -21.59
CA MET A 130 -12.66 10.79 -22.55
C MET A 130 -14.09 10.75 -23.08
N LYS A 131 -14.25 10.95 -24.39
CA LYS A 131 -15.52 10.66 -25.05
C LYS A 131 -15.75 9.15 -24.97
N GLY A 132 -16.48 8.69 -23.96
CA GLY A 132 -17.17 7.41 -23.97
C GLY A 132 -18.63 7.66 -24.32
N GLY A 133 -19.17 6.91 -25.29
CA GLY A 133 -20.59 6.92 -25.64
C GLY A 133 -21.51 6.38 -24.54
#